data_AF-A0A1B8TBX6-F1
#
_entry.id   AF-A0A1B8TBX6-F1
#
_cell.length_a   1.000
_cell.length_b   1.000
_cell.length_c   1.000
_cell.angle_alpha   90.00
_cell.angle_beta   90.00
_cell.angle_gamma   90.00
#
_symmetry.space_group_name_H-M   'P 1'
#
loop_
_entity.id
_entity.type
_entity.pdbx_description
1 polymer ?
#
loop_
_entity_poly.entity_id
_entity_poly.type
_entity_poly.pdbx_seq_one_letter_code
_entity_poly.pdbx_strand_id
1 'polypeptide(L)'
;MGHEERVSYSLQIADNNSAVWIHCSDGSTVGRFGRMGVDLHNTITEMMEGSPQCRLCTHGMPSLADWELFREKVREWWGVDVPEDAFDPALLRGGSKTKA
;
A
#
# COMPACT_ATOMS: atom_id res chain seq x y z
N MET A 1 -6.02 -29.65 13.72
CA MET A 1 -4.90 -29.34 12.82
C MET A 1 -5.29 -28.07 12.10
N GLY A 2 -4.79 -26.92 12.57
CA GLY A 2 -5.06 -25.64 11.92
C GLY A 2 -4.37 -25.67 10.56
N HIS A 3 -5.13 -25.46 9.49
CA HIS A 3 -4.53 -25.09 8.22
C HIS A 3 -4.00 -23.69 8.44
N GLU A 4 -2.69 -23.56 8.64
CA GLU A 4 -2.03 -22.26 8.52
C GLU A 4 -2.09 -21.93 7.03
N GLU A 5 -3.22 -21.34 6.63
CA GLU A 5 -3.43 -20.88 5.27
C GLU A 5 -2.40 -19.79 5.04
N ARG A 6 -1.32 -20.17 4.36
CA ARG A 6 -0.22 -19.27 4.05
C ARG A 6 -0.75 -18.24 3.06
N VAL A 7 -1.25 -17.12 3.57
CA VAL A 7 -1.73 -16.04 2.73
C VAL A 7 -0.58 -15.51 1.86
N SER A 8 -0.91 -15.18 0.63
CA SER A 8 0.03 -14.60 -0.32
C SER A 8 -0.39 -13.18 -0.65
N TYR A 9 0.60 -12.34 -0.96
CA TYR A 9 0.39 -10.94 -1.27
C TYR A 9 0.82 -10.65 -2.70
N SER A 10 0.07 -9.78 -3.38
CA SER A 10 0.34 -9.39 -4.76
C SER A 10 0.25 -7.88 -4.94
N LEU A 11 1.10 -7.35 -5.82
CA LEU A 11 1.19 -5.94 -6.17
C LEU A 11 0.35 -5.67 -7.42
N GLN A 12 -0.48 -4.63 -7.37
CA GLN A 12 -1.14 -4.04 -8.54
C GLN A 12 -0.74 -2.57 -8.64
N ILE A 13 -0.35 -2.14 -9.84
CA ILE A 13 0.00 -0.75 -10.15
C ILE A 13 -1.01 -0.25 -11.18
N ALA A 14 -1.51 0.98 -11.00
CA ALA A 14 -2.36 1.61 -12.02
C ALA A 14 -1.53 1.90 -13.29
N ASP A 15 -2.11 1.73 -14.48
CA ASP A 15 -1.42 1.95 -15.77
C ASP A 15 -0.80 3.34 -15.93
N ASN A 16 -1.27 4.33 -15.17
CA ASN A 16 -0.79 5.71 -15.17
C ASN A 16 0.05 6.06 -13.93
N ASN A 17 0.48 5.07 -13.15
CA ASN A 17 1.23 5.19 -11.90
C ASN A 17 0.57 6.14 -10.88
N SER A 18 -0.77 6.29 -10.91
CA SER A 18 -1.48 7.18 -9.98
C SER A 18 -1.93 6.53 -8.68
N ALA A 19 -1.78 5.21 -8.59
CA ALA A 19 -2.10 4.42 -7.42
C ALA A 19 -1.43 3.06 -7.46
N VAL A 20 -1.21 2.50 -6.27
CA VAL A 20 -0.65 1.18 -6.02
C VAL A 20 -1.53 0.47 -5.01
N TRP A 21 -1.74 -0.84 -5.19
CA TRP A 21 -2.51 -1.68 -4.29
C TRP A 21 -1.74 -2.96 -3.94
N ILE A 22 -1.96 -3.44 -2.72
CA ILE A 22 -1.48 -4.73 -2.23
C ILE A 22 -2.71 -5.58 -1.87
N HIS A 23 -2.84 -6.71 -2.55
CA HIS A 23 -3.93 -7.66 -2.33
C HIS A 23 -3.42 -8.87 -1.57
N CYS A 24 -4.25 -9.40 -0.67
CA CYS A 24 -4.07 -10.65 0.03
C CYS A 24 -4.91 -11.74 -0.64
N SER A 25 -4.43 -12.99 -0.65
CA SER A 25 -5.17 -14.13 -1.21
C SER A 25 -6.47 -14.47 -0.46
N ASP A 26 -6.68 -13.93 0.74
CA ASP A 26 -7.96 -14.01 1.45
C ASP A 26 -9.03 -13.04 0.92
N GLY A 27 -8.73 -12.30 -0.15
CA GLY A 27 -9.62 -11.33 -0.78
C GLY A 27 -9.49 -9.90 -0.25
N SER A 28 -8.65 -9.66 0.76
CA SER A 28 -8.43 -8.33 1.31
C SER A 28 -7.58 -7.47 0.37
N THR A 29 -7.87 -6.17 0.31
CA THR A 29 -6.89 -5.17 -0.16
C THR A 29 -6.28 -4.53 1.07
N VAL A 30 -5.09 -5.00 1.44
CA VAL A 30 -4.40 -4.62 2.67
C VAL A 30 -3.59 -3.34 2.50
N GLY A 31 -3.16 -3.02 1.28
CA GLY A 31 -2.39 -1.82 1.01
C GLY A 31 -2.99 -1.00 -0.13
N ARG A 32 -2.99 0.32 0.03
CA ARG A 32 -3.21 1.28 -1.05
C ARG A 32 -2.29 2.49 -0.84
N PHE A 33 -1.67 2.94 -1.91
CA PHE A 33 -1.05 4.25 -1.99
C PHE A 33 -1.68 5.02 -3.14
N GLY A 34 -2.03 6.28 -2.91
CA GLY A 34 -2.65 7.12 -3.94
C GLY A 34 -2.70 8.58 -3.52
N ARG A 35 -3.39 9.40 -4.32
CA ARG A 35 -3.51 10.86 -4.10
C ARG A 35 -4.10 11.28 -2.74
N MET A 36 -4.71 10.36 -2.00
CA MET A 36 -5.35 10.60 -0.71
C MET A 36 -4.51 10.14 0.49
N GLY A 37 -3.31 9.61 0.26
CA GLY A 37 -2.41 9.17 1.32
C GLY A 37 -2.08 7.68 1.24
N VAL A 38 -1.69 7.16 2.39
CA VAL A 38 -1.34 5.77 2.64
C VAL A 38 -2.53 5.09 3.31
N ASP A 39 -2.89 3.88 2.86
CA ASP A 39 -3.80 2.99 3.58
C ASP A 39 -3.15 1.62 3.73
N LEU A 40 -2.75 1.25 4.94
CA LEU A 40 -2.27 -0.08 5.29
C LEU A 40 -3.17 -0.65 6.37
N HIS A 41 -3.82 -1.78 6.08
CA HIS A 41 -4.83 -2.42 6.90
C HIS A 41 -4.41 -3.84 7.31
N ASN A 42 -5.03 -4.35 8.38
CA ASN A 42 -5.03 -5.79 8.65
C ASN A 42 -5.88 -6.52 7.60
N THR A 43 -5.66 -7.82 7.45
CA THR A 43 -6.54 -8.64 6.62
C THR A 43 -7.91 -8.79 7.26
N ILE A 44 -8.91 -9.18 6.47
CA ILE A 44 -10.24 -9.47 7.03
C ILE A 44 -10.20 -10.60 8.06
N THR A 45 -9.35 -11.60 7.86
CA THR A 45 -9.14 -12.72 8.79
C THR A 45 -8.61 -12.20 10.13
N GLU A 46 -7.56 -11.38 10.11
CA GLU A 46 -6.98 -10.77 11.32
C GLU A 46 -7.99 -9.86 12.04
N MET A 47 -8.83 -9.14 11.29
CA MET A 47 -9.89 -8.29 11.86
C MET A 47 -10.99 -9.11 12.54
N MET A 48 -11.37 -10.25 11.95
CA MET A 48 -12.32 -11.19 12.55
C MET A 48 -11.78 -11.82 13.85
N GLU A 49 -10.46 -11.91 13.97
CA GLU A 49 -9.75 -12.31 15.20
C GLU A 49 -9.57 -11.17 16.22
N GLY A 50 -10.03 -9.96 15.90
CA GLY A 50 -10.05 -8.81 16.79
C GLY A 50 -8.97 -7.75 16.53
N SER A 51 -8.17 -7.90 15.46
CA SER A 51 -7.23 -6.84 15.07
C SER A 51 -7.98 -5.58 14.61
N PRO A 52 -7.44 -4.37 14.84
CA PRO A 52 -8.04 -3.16 14.29
C PRO A 52 -8.00 -3.17 12.77
N GLN A 53 -8.87 -2.40 12.11
CA GLN A 53 -8.81 -2.28 10.65
C GLN A 53 -7.48 -1.66 10.18
N CYS A 54 -7.13 -0.50 10.73
CA CYS A 54 -5.97 0.27 10.26
C CYS A 54 -4.69 -0.15 10.99
N ARG A 55 -3.65 -0.51 10.22
CA ARG A 55 -2.28 -0.61 10.72
C ARG A 55 -1.58 0.75 10.63
N LEU A 56 -1.68 1.41 9.48
CA LEU A 56 -1.10 2.73 9.22
C LEU A 56 -1.86 3.40 8.09
N CYS A 57 -2.59 4.47 8.41
CA CYS A 57 -3.26 5.28 7.40
C CYS A 57 -2.92 6.75 7.57
N THR A 58 -2.72 7.43 6.45
CA THR A 58 -2.56 8.89 6.39
C THR A 58 -3.67 9.47 5.52
N HIS A 59 -4.03 10.73 5.77
CA HIS A 59 -5.06 11.41 5.00
C HIS A 59 -4.50 12.68 4.37
N GLY A 60 -4.83 12.89 3.10
CA GLY A 60 -4.46 14.07 2.34
C GLY A 60 -3.38 13.80 1.30
N MET A 61 -2.90 14.87 0.66
CA MET A 61 -1.96 14.74 -0.45
C MET A 61 -0.62 14.17 0.04
N PRO A 62 -0.21 12.96 -0.41
CA PRO A 62 0.97 12.28 0.10
C PRO A 62 2.25 12.99 -0.32
N SER A 63 3.30 12.88 0.48
CA SER A 63 4.65 13.34 0.18
C SER A 63 5.57 12.19 -0.24
N LEU A 64 6.80 12.52 -0.65
CA LEU A 64 7.83 11.52 -0.91
C LEU A 64 8.12 10.65 0.33
N ALA A 65 8.13 11.25 1.53
CA ALA A 65 8.29 10.50 2.77
C ALA A 65 7.13 9.51 3.01
N ASP A 66 5.90 9.87 2.64
CA ASP A 66 4.75 8.96 2.73
C ASP A 66 4.90 7.79 1.74
N TRP A 67 5.47 8.05 0.55
CA TRP A 67 5.77 7.02 -0.45
C TRP A 67 6.85 6.05 0.03
N GLU A 68 7.96 6.58 0.55
CA GLU A 68 9.04 5.77 1.14
C GLU A 68 8.53 4.93 2.30
N LEU A 69 7.73 5.52 3.19
CA LEU A 69 7.11 4.83 4.31
C LEU A 69 6.19 3.69 3.85
N PHE A 70 5.37 3.93 2.82
CA PHE A 70 4.52 2.89 2.24
C PHE A 70 5.35 1.71 1.75
N ARG A 71 6.39 1.96 0.94
CA ARG A 71 7.27 0.90 0.41
C ARG A 71 7.97 0.13 1.52
N GLU A 72 8.49 0.83 2.53
CA GLU A 72 9.14 0.21 3.69
C GLU A 72 8.18 -0.74 4.42
N LYS A 73 6.97 -0.27 4.77
CA LYS A 73 6.02 -1.06 5.56
C LYS A 73 5.38 -2.20 4.78
N VAL A 74 5.12 -2.02 3.49
CA VAL A 74 4.66 -3.12 2.62
C VAL A 74 5.69 -4.25 2.55
N ARG A 75 6.98 -3.90 2.44
CA ARG A 75 8.06 -4.88 2.45
C ARG A 75 8.23 -5.54 3.81
N GLU A 76 8.18 -4.77 4.89
CA GLU A 76 8.31 -5.27 6.27
C GLU A 76 7.19 -6.24 6.63
N TRP A 77 5.93 -5.91 6.32
CA TRP A 77 4.77 -6.66 6.80
C TRP A 77 4.34 -7.79 5.88
N TRP A 78 4.51 -7.62 4.57
CA TRP A 78 3.98 -8.55 3.57
C TRP A 78 5.03 -9.11 2.63
N GLY A 79 6.29 -8.67 2.75
CA GLY A 79 7.39 -9.14 1.91
C GLY A 79 7.26 -8.73 0.44
N VAL A 80 6.38 -7.79 0.11
CA VAL A 80 6.18 -7.30 -1.26
C VAL A 80 7.14 -6.15 -1.53
N ASP A 81 7.95 -6.28 -2.58
CA ASP A 81 8.84 -5.21 -3.02
C ASP A 81 8.10 -4.32 -4.03
N VAL A 82 7.87 -3.07 -3.66
CA VAL A 82 7.21 -2.09 -4.53
C VAL A 82 8.27 -1.28 -5.26
N PRO A 83 8.29 -1.27 -6.61
CA PRO A 83 9.24 -0.48 -7.39
C PRO A 83 9.17 1.01 -7.06
N GLU A 84 10.29 1.71 -7.14
CA GLU A 84 10.35 3.14 -6.83
C GLU A 84 9.52 3.99 -7.81
N ASP A 85 9.48 3.57 -9.07
CA ASP A 85 8.78 4.19 -10.19
C ASP A 85 7.31 3.74 -10.31
N ALA A 86 6.82 2.91 -9.40
CA ALA A 86 5.43 2.44 -9.37
C ALA A 86 4.40 3.56 -9.10
N PHE A 87 4.85 4.72 -8.64
CA PHE A 87 4.01 5.89 -8.41
C PHE A 87 4.62 7.14 -9.05
N ASP A 88 3.82 7.94 -9.74
CA ASP A 88 4.26 9.19 -10.37
C ASP A 88 4.59 10.27 -9.31
N PRO A 89 5.86 10.68 -9.16
CA PRO A 89 6.26 11.68 -8.18
C PRO A 89 5.59 13.05 -8.40
N ALA A 90 5.11 13.35 -9.61
CA ALA A 90 4.39 14.60 -9.89
C ALA A 90 3.02 14.68 -9.18
N LEU A 91 2.51 13.55 -8.67
CA LEU A 91 1.27 13.49 -7.90
C LEU A 91 1.50 13.67 -6.39
N LEU A 92 2.76 13.74 -5.96
CA LEU A 92 3.13 14.00 -4.56
C LEU A 92 3.05 15.49 -4.22
N ARG A 93 2.94 15.77 -2.91
CA ARG A 93 3.04 17.10 -2.34
C ARG A 93 4.39 17.71 -2.64
N GLY A 94 4.37 18.80 -3.42
CA GLY A 94 5.58 19.46 -3.90
C GLY A 94 6.14 18.86 -5.20
N GLY A 95 5.45 17.91 -5.83
CA GLY A 95 5.79 17.37 -7.14
C GLY A 95 5.76 18.46 -8.20
N SER A 96 6.93 18.98 -8.57
CA SER A 96 7.05 19.92 -9.67
C SER A 96 6.93 19.13 -10.98
N LYS A 97 5.99 19.53 -11.85
CA LYS A 97 6.01 19.08 -13.24
C LYS A 97 7.22 19.73 -13.90
N THR A 98 8.35 19.04 -14.00
CA THR A 98 9.40 19.48 -14.91
C THR A 98 8.83 19.44 -16.31
N LYS A 99 8.56 20.62 -16.89
CA LYS A 99 8.15 20.75 -18.29
C LYS A 99 9.27 20.17 -19.16
N ALA A 100 8.94 19.14 -19.93
CA ALA A 100 9.71 18.80 -21.13
C ALA A 100 9.56 19.92 -22.18
#